data_AF-A0A359BFK3-F1
#
_entry.id   AF-A0A359BFK3-F1
#
_cell.length_a   1.000
_cell.length_b   1.000
_cell.length_c   1.000
_cell.angle_alpha   90.00
_cell.angle_beta   90.00
_cell.angle_gamma   90.00
#
_symmetry.space_group_name_H-M   'P 1'
#
loop_
_entity.id
_entity.type
_entity.pdbx_description
1 polymer ?
#
loop_
_entity_poly.entity_id
_entity_poly.type
_entity_poly.pdbx_seq_one_letter_code
_entity_poly.pdbx_strand_id
1 'polypeptide(L)'
;MGLLEQISARQIISRRLELSEIREIFEIREMLEAHTTSLTSIRLSDENCNELEDFSLKMRTTPTGSPPDYFDLNIAVHSLIH
;
A
#
# COMPACT_ATOMS: atom_id res chain seq x y z
N MET A 1 -20.08 1.73 1.87
CA MET A 1 -19.54 2.54 0.75
C MET A 1 -18.11 2.07 0.52
N GLY A 2 -17.76 1.68 -0.70
CA GLY A 2 -16.47 1.04 -1.00
C GLY A 2 -16.02 1.30 -2.43
N LEU A 3 -15.04 0.51 -2.91
CA LEU A 3 -14.52 0.56 -4.29
C LEU A 3 -15.54 0.06 -5.32
N LEU A 4 -16.64 -0.53 -4.88
CA LEU A 4 -17.66 -1.13 -5.71
C LEU A 4 -18.99 -0.42 -5.51
N GLU A 5 -19.70 -0.19 -6.60
CA GLU A 5 -21.03 0.41 -6.64
C GLU A 5 -22.00 -0.55 -7.32
N GLN A 6 -23.12 -0.85 -6.64
CA GLN A 6 -24.17 -1.69 -7.19
C GLN A 6 -25.16 -0.81 -7.97
N ILE A 7 -25.18 -0.96 -9.29
CA ILE A 7 -26.06 -0.20 -10.18
C ILE A 7 -27.36 -0.94 -10.51
N SER A 8 -27.40 -2.26 -10.28
CA SER A 8 -28.63 -3.06 -10.37
C SER A 8 -28.55 -4.34 -9.56
N ALA A 9 -29.64 -5.11 -9.49
CA ALA A 9 -29.70 -6.38 -8.74
C ALA A 9 -28.63 -7.41 -9.15
N ARG A 10 -28.00 -7.27 -10.34
CA ARG A 10 -26.97 -8.19 -10.84
C ARG A 10 -25.70 -7.51 -11.33
N GLN A 11 -25.59 -6.18 -11.20
CA GLN A 11 -24.44 -5.43 -11.73
C GLN A 11 -23.77 -4.64 -10.62
N ILE A 12 -22.47 -4.88 -10.49
CA ILE A 12 -21.56 -4.17 -9.61
C ILE A 12 -20.42 -3.65 -10.48
N ILE A 13 -20.10 -2.36 -10.34
CA ILE A 13 -19.03 -1.71 -11.08
C ILE A 13 -17.95 -1.21 -10.13
N SER A 14 -16.72 -1.10 -10.62
CA SER A 14 -15.68 -0.38 -9.92
C SER A 14 -15.98 1.12 -9.97
N ARG A 15 -15.99 1.75 -8.81
CA ARG A 15 -16.25 3.18 -8.69
C ARG A 15 -15.04 3.96 -9.17
N ARG A 16 -15.27 4.99 -9.98
CA ARG A 16 -14.22 5.96 -10.30
C ARG A 16 -14.06 6.91 -9.11
N LEU A 17 -12.85 7.01 -8.60
CA LEU A 17 -12.54 7.89 -7.47
C LEU A 17 -12.22 9.30 -7.99
N GLU A 18 -12.78 10.31 -7.34
CA GLU A 18 -12.40 11.69 -7.56
C GLU A 18 -11.04 11.99 -6.92
N LEU A 19 -10.33 13.01 -7.42
CA LEU A 19 -9.01 13.36 -6.91
C LEU A 19 -9.04 13.70 -5.41
N SER A 20 -10.12 14.31 -4.92
CA SER A 20 -10.30 14.60 -3.49
C SER A 20 -10.41 13.33 -2.65
N GLU A 21 -11.09 12.30 -3.15
CA GLU A 21 -11.23 11.01 -2.47
C GLU A 21 -9.91 10.26 -2.47
N ILE A 22 -9.16 10.34 -3.56
CA ILE A 22 -7.81 9.76 -3.62
C ILE A 22 -6.91 10.42 -2.57
N ARG A 23 -6.94 11.77 -2.45
CA ARG A 23 -6.16 12.48 -1.43
C ARG A 23 -6.54 12.07 -0.02
N GLU A 24 -7.83 12.04 0.29
CA GLU A 24 -8.33 11.60 1.59
C GLU A 24 -7.86 10.16 1.92
N ILE A 25 -7.90 9.25 0.95
CA ILE A 25 -7.38 7.89 1.12
C ILE A 25 -5.89 7.90 1.46
N PHE A 26 -5.08 8.73 0.78
CA PHE A 26 -3.65 8.82 1.06
C PHE A 26 -3.35 9.43 2.44
N GLU A 27 -4.09 10.46 2.86
CA GLU A 27 -3.96 11.06 4.20
C GLU A 27 -4.30 10.05 5.30
N ILE A 28 -5.39 9.31 5.14
CA ILE A 28 -5.79 8.25 6.08
C ILE A 28 -4.74 7.14 6.09
N ARG A 29 -4.24 6.72 4.92
CA ARG A 29 -3.19 5.70 4.81
C ARG A 29 -1.92 6.12 5.52
N GLU A 30 -1.44 7.34 5.30
CA GLU A 30 -0.23 7.84 5.94
C GLU A 30 -0.34 7.78 7.47
N MET A 31 -1.47 8.21 8.04
CA MET A 31 -1.71 8.12 9.48
C MET A 31 -1.70 6.68 10.00
N LEU A 32 -2.37 5.77 9.30
CA LEU A 32 -2.47 4.36 9.70
C LEU A 32 -1.12 3.64 9.57
N GLU A 33 -0.41 3.86 8.46
CA GLU A 33 0.89 3.26 8.18
C GLU A 33 1.95 3.75 9.18
N ALA A 34 1.96 5.05 9.51
CA ALA A 34 2.86 5.60 10.54
C ALA A 34 2.58 4.96 11.91
N HIS A 35 1.31 4.81 12.28
CA HIS A 35 0.92 4.19 13.54
C HIS A 35 1.30 2.70 13.57
N THR A 36 1.04 1.94 12.51
CA THR A 36 1.43 0.52 12.45
C THR A 36 2.94 0.36 12.50
N THR A 37 3.69 1.15 11.73
CA THR A 37 5.16 1.13 11.75
C THR A 37 5.71 1.43 13.14
N SER A 38 5.14 2.41 13.84
CA SER A 38 5.54 2.71 15.22
C SER A 38 5.33 1.52 16.15
N LEU A 39 4.23 0.77 16.00
CA LEU A 39 3.93 -0.39 16.84
C LEU A 39 4.81 -1.60 16.51
N THR A 40 5.11 -1.82 15.23
CA THR A 40 5.87 -2.99 14.78
C THR A 40 7.37 -2.79 14.89
N SER A 41 7.86 -1.55 14.89
CA SER A 41 9.30 -1.23 15.09
C SER A 41 9.91 -1.85 16.35
N ILE A 42 9.11 -2.06 17.40
CA ILE A 42 9.53 -2.66 18.67
C ILE A 42 9.76 -4.18 18.53
N ARG A 43 9.27 -4.80 17.46
CA ARG A 43 9.24 -6.25 17.23
C ARG A 43 10.00 -6.71 15.99
N LEU A 44 10.57 -5.80 15.22
CA LEU A 44 11.35 -6.16 14.03
C LEU A 44 12.66 -6.81 14.43
N SER A 45 12.96 -7.95 13.83
CA SER A 45 14.29 -8.58 13.91
C SER A 45 15.26 -7.87 12.96
N ASP A 46 16.56 -8.07 13.17
CA ASP A 46 17.60 -7.58 12.26
C ASP A 46 17.42 -8.13 10.83
N GLU A 47 16.90 -9.36 10.70
CA GLU A 47 16.56 -9.97 9.40
C GLU A 47 15.45 -9.19 8.68
N ASN A 48 14.38 -8.80 9.39
CA ASN A 48 13.31 -7.99 8.80
C ASN A 48 13.81 -6.59 8.41
N CYS A 49 14.71 -6.00 9.20
CA CYS A 49 15.33 -4.71 8.87
C CYS A 49 16.16 -4.80 7.57
N ASN A 50 16.96 -5.85 7.41
CA ASN A 50 17.74 -6.08 6.19
C ASN A 50 16.83 -6.30 4.96
N GLU A 51 15.72 -7.01 5.13
CA GLU A 51 14.75 -7.24 4.06
C GLU A 51 14.01 -5.94 3.66
N LEU A 52 13.67 -5.08 4.62
CA LEU A 52 13.14 -3.74 4.34
C LEU A 52 14.13 -2.85 3.58
N GLU A 53 15.43 -2.92 3.91
CA GLU A 53 16.47 -2.20 3.16
C GLU A 53 16.59 -2.70 1.71
N ASP A 54 16.52 -4.01 1.50
CA ASP A 54 16.54 -4.61 0.15
C ASP A 54 15.30 -4.22 -0.66
N PHE A 55 14.10 -4.24 -0.06
CA PHE A 55 12.90 -3.73 -0.73
C PHE A 55 13.01 -2.24 -1.08
N SER A 56 13.55 -1.42 -0.16
CA SER A 56 13.77 0.01 -0.41
C SER A 56 14.72 0.24 -1.58
N LEU A 57 15.79 -0.57 -1.68
CA LEU A 57 16.72 -0.51 -2.80
C LEU A 57 16.04 -0.92 -4.11
N LYS A 58 15.33 -2.05 -4.11
CA LYS A 58 14.59 -2.55 -5.28
C LYS A 58 13.61 -1.50 -5.80
N MET A 59 12.78 -0.92 -4.94
CA MET A 59 11.81 0.12 -5.31
C MET A 59 12.46 1.37 -5.92
N ARG A 60 13.63 1.79 -5.45
CA ARG A 60 14.38 2.92 -6.03
C ARG A 60 14.95 2.61 -7.42
N THR A 61 15.30 1.35 -7.67
CA THR A 61 15.89 0.90 -8.94
C THR A 61 14.85 0.44 -9.96
N THR A 62 13.63 0.14 -9.52
CA THR A 62 12.52 -0.24 -10.40
C THR A 62 12.17 0.94 -11.30
N PRO A 63 12.12 0.76 -12.64
CA PRO A 63 11.76 1.82 -13.55
C PRO A 63 10.37 2.38 -13.25
N THR A 64 10.26 3.71 -13.25
CA THR A 64 9.00 4.43 -13.13
C THR A 64 8.15 4.12 -14.38
N GLY A 65 7.31 3.09 -14.30
CA GLY A 65 6.59 2.57 -15.45
C GLY A 65 6.65 1.05 -15.64
N SER A 66 7.15 0.28 -14.66
CA SER A 66 6.83 -1.15 -14.53
C SER A 66 5.82 -1.36 -13.38
N PRO A 67 4.52 -1.11 -13.63
CA PRO A 67 3.51 -1.14 -12.57
C PRO A 67 3.41 -2.47 -11.81
N PRO A 68 3.43 -3.66 -12.45
CA PRO A 68 3.28 -4.89 -11.67
C PRO A 68 4.44 -5.05 -10.67
N ASP A 69 5.67 -4.78 -11.09
CA ASP A 69 6.85 -4.92 -10.23
C ASP A 69 6.83 -3.96 -9.04
N TYR A 70 6.41 -2.70 -9.25
CA TYR A 70 6.34 -1.73 -8.15
C TYR A 70 5.19 -2.03 -7.18
N PHE A 71 4.02 -2.46 -7.69
CA PHE A 71 2.89 -2.83 -6.84
C PHE A 71 3.18 -4.09 -6.02
N ASP A 72 3.82 -5.09 -6.62
CA ASP A 72 4.19 -6.33 -5.92
C ASP A 72 5.22 -6.04 -4.82
N LEU A 73 6.21 -5.17 -5.07
CA LEU A 73 7.15 -4.71 -4.05
C LEU A 73 6.46 -3.95 -2.91
N ASN A 74 5.50 -3.08 -3.23
CA ASN A 74 4.73 -2.35 -2.22
C ASN A 74 3.91 -3.30 -1.34
N ILE A 75 3.26 -4.31 -1.93
CA ILE A 75 2.54 -5.36 -1.17
C ILE A 75 3.50 -6.12 -0.25
N ALA A 76 4.67 -6.53 -0.75
CA ALA A 76 5.67 -7.26 0.03
C ALA A 76 6.15 -6.46 1.26
N VAL A 77 6.40 -5.15 1.10
CA VAL A 77 6.75 -4.26 2.22
C VAL A 77 5.63 -4.23 3.26
N HIS A 78 4.38 -4.05 2.83
CA HIS A 78 3.25 -4.03 3.74
C HIS A 78 3.07 -5.39 4.46
N SER A 79 3.27 -6.53 3.80
CA SER A 79 3.20 -7.85 4.45
C SER A 79 4.31 -8.09 5.50
N LEU A 80 5.42 -7.38 5.43
CA LEU A 80 6.50 -7.48 6.43
C LEU A 80 6.24 -6.58 7.65
N ILE A 81 5.52 -5.47 7.46
CA ILE A 81 5.20 -4.49 8.50
C ILE A 81 3.90 -4.83 9.24
N HIS A 82 2.93 -5.45 8.57
CA HIS A 82 1.59 -5.77 9.09
C HIS A 82 1.43 -7.27 9.42
#